data_AF-A0A1Q7MQH8-F1
#
_entry.id   AF-A0A1Q7MQH8-F1
#
_cell.length_a   1.000
_cell.length_b   1.000
_cell.length_c   1.000
_cell.angle_alpha   90.00
_cell.angle_beta   90.00
_cell.angle_gamma   90.00
#
_symmetry.space_group_name_H-M   'P 1'
#
loop_
_entity.id
_entity.type
_entity.pdbx_description
1 polymer ?
#
loop_
_entity_poly.entity_id
_entity_poly.type
_entity_poly.pdbx_seq_one_letter_code
_entity_poly.pdbx_strand_id
1 'polypeptide(L)'
;MYFARIAVAGALLIAIAAMRAQSGPPQSAAPSAAKKTDEAYKNIQVLKGAPADQLMPAMQFISASLGVQCDYCHEMGAFDRDDKKPKQTARKMMEMMFAINKNNFAGHREVTCYSCHRGAIKPVATPVITDHEVKLAFPETPKEEDSSNPAVVEGNPENFQSLGKGHDCARRK
;
A
#
# COMPACT_ATOMS: atom_id res chain seq x y z
N MET A 1 -16.28 -38.40 71.76
CA MET A 1 -17.44 -37.52 71.53
C MET A 1 -17.05 -36.12 71.99
N TYR A 2 -17.19 -35.12 71.10
CA TYR A 2 -16.88 -33.68 71.28
C TYR A 2 -15.39 -33.39 71.60
N PHE A 3 -14.56 -32.75 70.78
CA PHE A 3 -14.78 -31.53 70.01
C PHE A 3 -13.93 -31.58 68.73
N ALA A 4 -14.58 -31.90 67.62
CA ALA A 4 -14.08 -31.58 66.29
C ALA A 4 -14.94 -30.42 65.77
N ARG A 5 -14.30 -29.46 65.07
CA ARG A 5 -14.89 -28.34 64.31
C ARG A 5 -14.94 -26.98 65.00
N ILE A 6 -13.78 -26.36 65.19
CA ILE A 6 -13.64 -24.91 65.04
C ILE A 6 -12.33 -24.66 64.28
N ALA A 7 -12.47 -24.09 63.08
CA ALA A 7 -11.46 -23.41 62.25
C ALA A 7 -11.58 -23.80 60.76
N VAL A 8 -12.78 -23.65 60.17
CA VAL A 8 -12.84 -23.31 58.74
C VAL A 8 -12.59 -21.79 58.69
N ALA A 9 -11.31 -21.47 58.84
CA ALA A 9 -10.77 -20.13 58.70
C ALA A 9 -11.02 -19.65 57.26
N GLY A 10 -11.39 -18.37 57.16
CA GLY A 10 -11.67 -17.70 55.90
C GLY A 10 -10.53 -17.89 54.90
N ALA A 11 -10.83 -18.62 53.84
CA ALA A 11 -9.93 -18.80 52.70
C ALA A 11 -10.74 -18.70 51.39
N LEU A 12 -11.54 -17.64 51.27
CA LEU A 12 -12.27 -17.34 50.03
C LEU A 12 -12.28 -15.84 49.74
N LEU A 13 -11.13 -15.16 49.82
CA LEU A 13 -11.03 -13.73 49.45
C LEU A 13 -9.69 -13.26 48.85
N ILE A 14 -8.83 -14.12 48.27
CA ILE A 14 -7.65 -13.62 47.53
C ILE A 14 -7.29 -14.55 46.36
N ALA A 15 -7.92 -14.40 45.19
CA ALA A 15 -7.50 -15.10 43.98
C ALA A 15 -7.79 -14.35 42.67
N ILE A 16 -7.78 -13.00 42.66
CA ILE A 16 -7.79 -12.22 41.40
C ILE A 16 -6.85 -11.02 41.55
N ALA A 17 -5.55 -11.27 41.59
CA ALA A 17 -4.54 -10.22 41.57
C ALA A 17 -3.28 -10.65 40.82
N ALA A 18 -3.40 -11.03 39.52
CA ALA A 18 -2.27 -11.12 38.62
C ALA A 18 -2.68 -11.25 37.13
N MET A 19 -3.46 -10.30 36.60
CA MET A 19 -3.45 -10.03 35.15
C MET A 19 -2.72 -8.72 34.91
N ARG A 20 -1.38 -8.77 34.95
CA ARG A 20 -0.56 -7.72 34.33
C ARG A 20 -0.42 -8.07 32.84
N ALA A 21 -1.30 -7.51 32.03
CA ALA A 21 -1.10 -7.44 30.60
C ALA A 21 0.18 -6.64 30.32
N GLN A 22 1.22 -7.30 29.83
CA GLN A 22 2.41 -6.65 29.30
C GLN A 22 2.04 -6.04 27.93
N SER A 23 1.57 -4.80 27.92
CA SER A 23 1.65 -3.93 26.75
C SER A 23 3.03 -3.28 26.72
N GLY A 24 4.02 -4.00 26.18
CA GLY A 24 5.27 -3.37 25.79
C GLY A 24 5.03 -2.36 24.66
N PRO A 25 5.78 -1.25 24.57
CA PRO A 25 5.71 -0.36 23.42
C PRO A 25 6.07 -1.15 22.14
N PRO A 26 5.47 -0.81 20.98
CA PRO A 26 5.85 -1.43 19.72
C PRO A 26 7.36 -1.23 19.52
N GLN A 27 8.11 -2.32 19.58
CA GLN A 27 9.53 -2.31 19.28
C GLN A 27 9.64 -2.01 17.78
N SER A 28 9.84 -0.75 17.43
CA SER A 28 10.42 -0.37 16.14
C SER A 28 11.71 -1.16 16.02
N ALA A 29 11.72 -2.13 15.10
CA ALA A 29 12.92 -2.91 14.83
C ALA A 29 14.06 -1.93 14.50
N ALA A 30 15.10 -1.93 15.33
CA ALA A 30 16.34 -1.25 15.00
C ALA A 30 16.82 -1.77 13.64
N PRO A 31 17.37 -0.91 12.76
CA PRO A 31 17.86 -1.37 11.48
C PRO A 31 18.98 -2.36 11.78
N SER A 32 18.74 -3.64 11.51
CA SER A 32 19.84 -4.57 11.31
C SER A 32 20.70 -4.01 10.18
N ALA A 33 21.95 -4.45 10.05
CA ALA A 33 22.79 -4.12 8.89
C ALA A 33 22.16 -4.73 7.61
N ALA A 34 20.99 -4.24 7.24
CA ALA A 34 20.18 -4.65 6.13
C ALA A 34 20.92 -4.20 4.88
N LYS A 35 21.19 -5.19 4.01
CA LYS A 35 21.81 -4.98 2.71
C LYS A 35 21.18 -3.79 2.01
N LYS A 36 21.98 -3.04 1.27
CA LYS A 36 21.43 -1.99 0.42
C LYS A 36 20.71 -2.60 -0.78
N THR A 37 19.79 -1.85 -1.35
CA THR A 37 19.01 -2.29 -2.51
C THR A 37 19.87 -2.68 -3.69
N ASP A 38 20.99 -1.99 -3.93
CA ASP A 38 21.96 -2.27 -4.98
C ASP A 38 22.80 -3.53 -4.73
N GLU A 39 22.89 -3.99 -3.49
CA GLU A 39 23.55 -5.26 -3.13
C GLU A 39 22.57 -6.44 -3.16
N ALA A 40 21.30 -6.20 -2.83
CA ALA A 40 20.28 -7.23 -2.70
C ALA A 40 19.50 -7.50 -4.00
N TYR A 41 19.38 -6.51 -4.89
CA TYR A 41 18.56 -6.59 -6.09
C TYR A 41 19.31 -6.15 -7.35
N LYS A 42 18.95 -6.77 -8.48
CA LYS A 42 19.51 -6.44 -9.79
C LYS A 42 18.76 -5.27 -10.42
N ASN A 43 19.47 -4.47 -11.22
CA ASN A 43 18.93 -3.35 -12.00
C ASN A 43 18.14 -2.30 -11.18
N ILE A 44 18.64 -1.96 -9.98
CA ILE A 44 18.16 -0.82 -9.21
C ILE A 44 18.86 0.44 -9.71
N GLN A 45 18.09 1.39 -10.25
CA GLN A 45 18.64 2.63 -10.84
C GLN A 45 18.40 3.85 -9.95
N VAL A 46 17.15 4.07 -9.51
CA VAL A 46 16.75 5.28 -8.78
C VAL A 46 16.83 5.09 -7.26
N LEU A 47 16.43 3.93 -6.73
CA LEU A 47 16.38 3.65 -5.29
C LEU A 47 17.67 3.04 -4.72
N LYS A 48 18.84 3.40 -5.26
CA LYS A 48 20.15 2.85 -4.81
C LYS A 48 20.48 3.30 -3.39
N GLY A 49 21.19 2.47 -2.62
CA GLY A 49 21.62 2.81 -1.25
C GLY A 49 20.49 2.85 -0.20
N ALA A 50 19.24 2.66 -0.62
CA ALA A 50 18.12 2.46 0.30
C ALA A 50 18.24 1.09 0.99
N PRO A 51 17.65 0.92 2.19
CA PRO A 51 17.57 -0.39 2.83
C PRO A 51 16.77 -1.39 1.96
N ALA A 52 17.28 -2.62 1.80
CA ALA A 52 16.67 -3.62 0.91
C ALA A 52 15.26 -4.06 1.34
N ASP A 53 14.96 -4.00 2.64
CA ASP A 53 13.65 -4.27 3.22
C ASP A 53 12.61 -3.21 2.85
N GLN A 54 13.04 -2.00 2.49
CA GLN A 54 12.15 -0.90 2.09
C GLN A 54 11.74 -0.95 0.61
N LEU A 55 12.38 -1.80 -0.20
CA LEU A 55 12.07 -1.86 -1.63
C LEU A 55 10.66 -2.36 -1.90
N MET A 56 10.25 -3.48 -1.27
CA MET A 56 8.92 -4.05 -1.48
C MET A 56 7.78 -3.12 -1.00
N PRO A 57 7.86 -2.50 0.19
CA PRO A 57 6.90 -1.47 0.61
C PRO A 57 6.82 -0.29 -0.36
N ALA A 58 7.95 0.17 -0.90
CA ALA A 58 7.96 1.24 -1.89
C ALA A 58 7.23 0.83 -3.18
N MET A 59 7.46 -0.39 -3.69
CA MET A 59 6.77 -0.89 -4.87
C MET A 59 5.26 -1.03 -4.64
N GLN A 60 4.83 -1.52 -3.47
CA GLN A 60 3.42 -1.61 -3.10
C GLN A 60 2.76 -0.23 -3.06
N PHE A 61 3.45 0.77 -2.49
CA PHE A 61 2.97 2.15 -2.46
C PHE A 61 2.78 2.73 -3.87
N ILE A 62 3.71 2.47 -4.79
CA ILE A 62 3.60 2.90 -6.19
C ILE A 62 2.40 2.21 -6.85
N SER A 63 2.24 0.89 -6.65
CA SER A 63 1.11 0.11 -7.16
C SER A 63 -0.23 0.71 -6.74
N ALA A 64 -0.39 0.96 -5.43
CA ALA A 64 -1.59 1.56 -4.85
C ALA A 64 -1.83 2.99 -5.36
N SER A 65 -0.77 3.77 -5.55
CA SER A 65 -0.88 5.15 -6.03
C SER A 65 -1.40 5.26 -7.46
N LEU A 66 -1.09 4.26 -8.29
CA LEU A 66 -1.46 4.22 -9.71
C LEU A 66 -2.72 3.37 -9.98
N GLY A 67 -3.18 2.59 -8.99
CA GLY A 67 -4.31 1.67 -9.15
C GLY A 67 -4.00 0.48 -10.07
N VAL A 68 -2.75 0.00 -10.05
CA VAL A 68 -2.28 -1.10 -10.91
C VAL A 68 -1.70 -2.24 -10.09
N GLN A 69 -1.51 -3.39 -10.74
CA GLN A 69 -0.84 -4.56 -10.17
C GLN A 69 0.65 -4.62 -10.53
N CYS A 70 1.41 -5.46 -9.81
CA CYS A 70 2.87 -5.59 -9.95
C CYS A 70 3.29 -5.90 -11.41
N ASP A 71 2.50 -6.68 -12.15
CA ASP A 71 2.71 -7.09 -13.55
C ASP A 71 2.44 -6.01 -14.60
N TYR A 72 1.83 -4.89 -14.22
CA TYR A 72 1.72 -3.75 -15.11
C TYR A 72 3.11 -3.20 -15.48
N CYS A 73 4.00 -3.10 -14.49
CA CYS A 73 5.36 -2.61 -14.69
C CYS A 73 6.38 -3.74 -14.84
N HIS A 74 6.21 -4.87 -14.15
CA HIS A 74 7.20 -5.94 -14.10
C HIS A 74 6.85 -7.14 -14.97
N GLU A 75 7.86 -7.91 -15.33
CA GLU A 75 7.71 -9.28 -15.80
C GLU A 75 7.81 -10.21 -14.59
N MET A 76 6.77 -11.01 -14.35
CA MET A 76 6.71 -11.90 -13.18
C MET A 76 7.79 -12.98 -13.31
N GLY A 77 8.63 -13.12 -12.28
CA GLY A 77 9.80 -14.01 -12.30
C GLY A 77 11.07 -13.38 -12.86
N ALA A 78 10.99 -12.20 -13.47
CA ALA A 78 12.13 -11.47 -14.04
C ALA A 78 12.06 -9.96 -13.72
N PHE A 79 12.04 -9.64 -12.42
CA PHE A 79 11.81 -8.27 -11.93
C PHE A 79 12.87 -7.26 -12.34
N ASP A 80 14.06 -7.71 -12.71
CA ASP A 80 15.18 -6.91 -13.16
C ASP A 80 15.08 -6.50 -14.64
N ARG A 81 14.27 -7.19 -15.46
CA ARG A 81 14.08 -6.84 -16.88
C ARG A 81 13.40 -5.49 -17.07
N ASP A 82 13.78 -4.77 -18.12
CA ASP A 82 13.33 -3.40 -18.39
C ASP A 82 12.60 -3.25 -19.73
N ASP A 83 12.05 -4.35 -20.22
CA ASP A 83 11.44 -4.42 -21.56
C ASP A 83 10.08 -3.70 -21.59
N LYS A 84 9.42 -3.57 -20.43
CA LYS A 84 8.14 -2.88 -20.27
C LYS A 84 8.32 -1.37 -20.14
N LYS A 85 7.80 -0.62 -21.12
CA LYS A 85 7.74 0.86 -21.12
C LYS A 85 7.21 1.46 -19.79
N PRO A 86 6.16 0.92 -19.13
CA PRO A 86 5.70 1.44 -17.84
C PRO A 86 6.78 1.49 -16.76
N LYS A 87 7.70 0.51 -16.71
CA LYS A 87 8.80 0.49 -15.73
C LYS A 87 9.79 1.64 -15.96
N GLN A 88 10.14 1.89 -17.23
CA GLN A 88 11.00 3.00 -17.63
C GLN A 88 10.36 4.35 -17.30
N THR A 89 9.06 4.50 -17.59
CA THR A 89 8.31 5.72 -17.23
C THR A 89 8.24 5.90 -15.72
N ALA A 90 7.99 4.84 -14.95
CA ALA A 90 7.95 4.90 -13.49
C ALA A 90 9.29 5.39 -12.89
N ARG A 91 10.44 5.02 -13.47
CA ARG A 91 11.75 5.56 -13.06
C ARG A 91 11.82 7.07 -13.25
N LYS A 92 11.46 7.56 -14.43
CA LYS A 92 11.44 9.00 -14.73
C LYS A 92 10.51 9.75 -13.77
N MET A 93 9.36 9.16 -13.43
CA MET A 93 8.43 9.75 -12.46
C MET A 93 9.01 9.76 -11.04
N MET A 94 9.73 8.72 -10.61
CA MET A 94 10.43 8.72 -9.32
C MET A 94 11.51 9.81 -9.27
N GLU A 95 12.31 9.95 -10.33
CA GLU A 95 13.32 11.01 -10.45
C GLU A 95 12.68 12.40 -10.36
N MET A 96 11.58 12.62 -11.10
CA MET A 96 10.82 13.87 -11.04
C MET A 96 10.28 14.15 -9.64
N MET A 97 9.67 13.16 -8.99
CA MET A 97 9.15 13.30 -7.62
C MET A 97 10.28 13.66 -6.63
N PHE A 98 11.42 12.98 -6.71
CA PHE A 98 12.57 13.28 -5.87
C PHE A 98 13.14 14.67 -6.15
N ALA A 99 13.20 15.10 -7.40
CA ALA A 99 13.61 16.45 -7.75
C ALA A 99 12.65 17.51 -7.20
N ILE A 100 11.33 17.29 -7.28
CA ILE A 100 10.33 18.20 -6.72
C ILE A 100 10.50 18.34 -5.21
N ASN A 101 10.59 17.22 -4.49
CA ASN A 101 10.78 17.21 -3.04
C ASN A 101 12.09 17.87 -2.61
N LYS A 102 13.18 17.56 -3.32
CA LYS A 102 14.49 18.14 -3.06
C LYS A 102 14.50 19.66 -3.28
N ASN A 103 13.97 20.11 -4.41
CA ASN A 103 14.14 21.50 -4.85
C ASN A 103 13.15 22.46 -4.20
N ASN A 104 11.96 21.99 -3.80
CA ASN A 104 10.88 22.86 -3.34
C ASN A 104 10.51 22.65 -1.86
N PHE A 105 10.88 21.51 -1.28
CA PHE A 105 10.45 21.10 0.06
C PHE A 105 11.64 20.73 0.96
N ALA A 106 12.82 21.27 0.70
CA ALA A 106 14.06 20.99 1.46
C ALA A 106 14.38 19.48 1.60
N GLY A 107 13.94 18.67 0.64
CA GLY A 107 14.10 17.21 0.68
C GLY A 107 13.03 16.47 1.51
N HIS A 108 12.10 17.19 2.15
CA HIS A 108 10.94 16.57 2.79
C HIS A 108 10.00 15.96 1.74
N ARG A 109 9.39 14.82 2.10
CA ARG A 109 8.49 14.08 1.23
C ARG A 109 7.09 14.67 1.32
N GLU A 110 6.84 15.72 0.55
CA GLU A 110 5.53 16.39 0.44
C GLU A 110 4.75 15.94 -0.81
N VAL A 111 5.47 15.74 -1.92
CA VAL A 111 4.89 15.24 -3.17
C VAL A 111 5.16 13.74 -3.30
N THR A 112 4.12 12.99 -3.62
CA THR A 112 4.19 11.54 -3.84
C THR A 112 3.51 11.16 -5.16
N CYS A 113 3.62 9.90 -5.57
CA CYS A 113 2.89 9.37 -6.72
C CYS A 113 1.38 9.64 -6.59
N TYR A 114 0.82 9.47 -5.38
CA TYR A 114 -0.60 9.66 -5.10
C TYR A 114 -1.06 11.11 -5.25
N SER A 115 -0.17 12.10 -5.00
CA SER A 115 -0.49 13.53 -5.12
C SER A 115 -1.04 13.88 -6.50
N CYS A 116 -0.55 13.21 -7.55
CA CYS A 116 -0.99 13.41 -8.93
C CYS A 116 -1.88 12.27 -9.46
N HIS A 117 -1.50 11.01 -9.23
CA HIS A 117 -2.18 9.86 -9.85
C HIS A 117 -3.53 9.54 -9.19
N ARG A 118 -3.65 9.73 -7.87
CA ARG A 118 -4.90 9.52 -7.13
C ARG A 118 -5.60 8.18 -7.44
N GLY A 119 -4.83 7.10 -7.58
CA GLY A 119 -5.34 5.77 -7.88
C GLY A 119 -5.61 5.50 -9.37
N ALA A 120 -5.19 6.39 -10.27
CA ALA A 120 -5.33 6.21 -11.72
C ALA A 120 -3.98 6.25 -12.44
N ILE A 121 -3.85 5.44 -13.50
CA ILE A 121 -2.62 5.36 -14.31
C ILE A 121 -2.27 6.71 -14.94
N LYS A 122 -3.28 7.51 -15.31
CA LYS A 122 -3.10 8.83 -15.90
C LYS A 122 -3.63 9.89 -14.94
N PRO A 123 -2.80 10.85 -14.49
CA PRO A 123 -3.26 11.99 -13.71
C PRO A 123 -4.29 12.82 -14.47
N VAL A 124 -5.28 13.35 -13.75
CA VAL A 124 -6.22 14.34 -14.30
C VAL A 124 -5.51 15.68 -14.36
N ALA A 125 -5.24 16.18 -15.57
CA ALA A 125 -4.43 17.38 -15.79
C ALA A 125 -5.14 18.69 -15.41
N THR A 126 -6.48 18.70 -15.46
CA THR A 126 -7.27 19.91 -15.24
C THR A 126 -8.49 19.56 -14.41
N PRO A 127 -8.76 20.25 -13.28
CA PRO A 127 -10.03 20.10 -12.59
C PRO A 127 -11.16 20.50 -13.54
N VAL A 128 -12.18 19.66 -13.64
CA VAL A 128 -13.40 19.99 -14.38
C VAL A 128 -14.20 20.95 -13.52
N ILE A 129 -14.19 22.23 -13.89
CA ILE A 129 -15.02 23.27 -13.26
C ILE A 129 -16.17 23.56 -14.21
N THR A 130 -17.26 22.80 -14.10
CA THR A 130 -18.53 23.15 -14.73
C THR A 130 -19.66 22.87 -13.76
N ASP A 131 -20.55 23.84 -13.58
CA ASP A 131 -21.75 23.76 -12.71
C ASP A 131 -22.86 22.87 -13.31
N HIS A 132 -22.54 22.19 -14.42
CA HIS A 132 -23.41 21.21 -15.06
C HIS A 132 -22.73 19.86 -14.98
N GLU A 133 -23.47 18.89 -14.46
CA GLU A 133 -23.07 17.50 -14.24
C GLU A 133 -22.33 16.94 -15.46
N VAL A 134 -21.00 16.84 -15.36
CA VAL A 134 -20.20 16.16 -16.38
C VAL A 134 -20.32 14.67 -16.11
N LYS A 135 -21.24 14.03 -16.84
CA LYS A 135 -21.13 12.60 -17.09
C LYS A 135 -19.77 12.37 -17.74
N LEU A 136 -18.86 11.78 -16.98
CA LEU A 136 -17.48 11.49 -17.39
C LEU A 136 -17.51 10.68 -18.69
N ALA A 137 -17.36 11.37 -19.83
CA ALA A 137 -17.15 10.75 -21.11
C ALA A 137 -15.67 10.36 -21.19
N PHE A 138 -15.36 9.15 -20.72
CA PHE A 138 -14.16 8.47 -21.18
C PHE A 138 -14.26 8.34 -22.71
N PRO A 139 -13.19 8.60 -23.48
CA PRO A 139 -13.23 8.35 -24.92
C PRO A 139 -13.44 6.86 -25.14
N GLU A 140 -14.64 6.52 -25.59
CA GLU A 140 -15.05 5.16 -25.92
C GLU A 140 -14.22 4.68 -27.12
N THR A 141 -13.56 3.53 -26.95
CA THR A 141 -12.93 2.79 -28.04
C THR A 141 -13.97 2.48 -29.13
N PRO A 142 -13.69 2.66 -30.42
CA PRO A 142 -14.70 2.44 -31.45
C PRO A 142 -15.15 0.97 -31.58
N LYS A 143 -16.48 0.80 -31.42
CA LYS A 143 -17.46 -0.13 -32.04
C LYS A 143 -17.30 -1.65 -31.90
N GLU A 144 -18.35 -2.32 -31.41
CA GLU A 144 -19.22 -3.15 -32.26
C GLU A 144 -20.58 -3.47 -31.61
N GLU A 145 -21.58 -3.68 -32.47
CA GLU A 145 -23.00 -4.02 -32.25
C GLU A 145 -23.19 -5.41 -31.61
N ASP A 146 -24.17 -5.54 -30.70
CA ASP A 146 -25.32 -6.48 -30.78
C ASP A 146 -25.86 -6.98 -29.42
N SER A 147 -27.19 -6.98 -29.38
CA SER A 147 -28.17 -7.75 -28.60
C SER A 147 -28.13 -7.88 -27.06
N SER A 148 -29.16 -7.26 -26.47
CA SER A 148 -30.14 -7.88 -25.55
C SER A 148 -29.90 -7.95 -24.02
N ASN A 149 -30.34 -6.88 -23.35
CA ASN A 149 -31.09 -6.83 -22.07
C ASN A 149 -30.35 -7.13 -20.74
N PRO A 150 -30.93 -6.79 -19.55
CA PRO A 150 -30.47 -5.66 -18.75
C PRO A 150 -30.05 -6.07 -17.33
N ALA A 151 -28.97 -5.49 -16.82
CA ALA A 151 -28.71 -5.46 -15.38
C ALA A 151 -27.91 -4.21 -15.04
N VAL A 152 -28.62 -3.12 -14.75
CA VAL A 152 -28.05 -1.97 -14.06
C VAL A 152 -27.85 -2.39 -12.61
N VAL A 153 -26.59 -2.50 -12.17
CA VAL A 153 -26.26 -2.51 -10.74
C VAL A 153 -25.74 -1.12 -10.40
N GLU A 154 -26.60 -0.34 -9.75
CA GLU A 154 -26.27 0.90 -9.06
C GLU A 154 -25.07 0.69 -8.12
N GLY A 155 -24.05 1.54 -8.28
CA GLY A 155 -22.87 1.55 -7.41
C GLY A 155 -23.18 2.18 -6.07
N ASN A 156 -23.26 1.35 -5.03
CA ASN A 156 -23.32 1.77 -3.63
C ASN A 156 -21.94 2.28 -3.14
N PRO A 157 -21.81 3.46 -2.50
CA PRO A 157 -20.54 4.02 -2.00
C PRO A 157 -19.84 3.24 -0.88
N GLU A 158 -20.35 2.08 -0.44
CA GLU A 158 -19.79 1.34 0.68
C GLU A 158 -18.56 0.48 0.34
N ASN A 159 -18.10 0.44 -0.91
CA ASN A 159 -16.96 -0.43 -1.29
C ASN A 159 -15.55 0.19 -1.09
N PHE A 160 -15.44 1.38 -0.48
CA PHE A 160 -14.13 1.95 -0.14
C PHE A 160 -13.39 1.14 0.93
N GLN A 161 -14.09 0.30 1.70
CA GLN A 161 -13.48 -0.59 2.69
C GLN A 161 -12.86 -1.88 2.12
N SER A 162 -12.95 -2.15 0.81
CA SER A 162 -12.33 -3.35 0.22
C SER A 162 -10.87 -3.18 -0.23
N LEU A 163 -10.30 -1.97 -0.16
CA LEU A 163 -8.86 -1.73 -0.37
C LEU A 163 -7.96 -2.43 0.67
N GLY A 164 -8.55 -3.10 1.66
CA GLY A 164 -7.88 -3.94 2.66
C GLY A 164 -7.70 -5.42 2.29
N LYS A 165 -8.08 -5.88 1.07
CA LYS A 165 -7.88 -7.28 0.68
C LYS A 165 -6.77 -7.43 -0.37
N GLY A 166 -5.53 -7.59 0.13
CA GLY A 166 -4.54 -8.46 -0.51
C GLY A 166 -3.55 -7.83 -1.49
N HIS A 167 -2.82 -6.78 -1.10
CA HIS A 167 -1.54 -6.42 -1.74
C HIS A 167 -0.40 -7.37 -1.32
N ASP A 168 -0.66 -8.69 -1.33
CA ASP A 168 0.27 -9.72 -0.87
C ASP A 168 1.24 -10.11 -2.01
N CYS A 169 2.01 -9.13 -2.50
CA CYS A 169 3.03 -9.32 -3.57
C CYS A 169 4.29 -10.06 -3.04
N ALA A 170 4.30 -10.52 -1.77
CA ALA A 170 5.45 -11.15 -1.10
C ALA A 170 5.36 -12.68 -0.93
N ARG A 171 4.30 -13.36 -1.40
CA ARG A 171 4.05 -14.78 -1.07
C ARG A 171 4.22 -15.79 -2.21
N ARG A 172 5.17 -15.60 -3.11
CA ARG A 172 5.62 -16.69 -4.01
C ARG A 172 7.15 -16.73 -4.06
N LYS A 173 7.71 -17.60 -3.23
CA LYS A 173 9.03 -18.19 -3.45
C LYS A 173 8.97 -19.13 -4.65
#